data_AF-A0A7Y3NAQ2-F1
#
_entry.id   AF-A0A7Y3NAQ2-F1
#
_cell.length_a   1.000
_cell.length_b   1.000
_cell.length_c   1.000
_cell.angle_alpha   90.00
_cell.angle_beta   90.00
_cell.angle_gamma   90.00
#
_symmetry.space_group_name_H-M   'P 1'
#
loop_
_entity.id
_entity.type
_entity.pdbx_description
1 polymer ?
#
loop_
_entity_poly.entity_id
_entity_poly.type
_entity_poly.pdbx_seq_one_letter_code
_entity_poly.pdbx_strand_id
1 'polypeptide(L)'
;MDEPVLVGFLFADRIVEEKTNKKVIVGTFNVLGSEKFPVAFPQWFLYAAVTNLIGNHSFSIILYDIDRKGAIFEFTGGFEVKDKDAVIEIVTGITNAQFKGPGKYNIVF
;
A
#
# COMPACT_ATOMS: atom_id res chain seq x y z
N MET A 1 10.55 6.40 -23.65
CA MET A 1 10.40 5.47 -22.53
C MET A 1 9.29 6.09 -21.73
N ASP A 2 8.13 5.45 -21.72
CA ASP A 2 6.96 6.06 -21.12
C ASP A 2 7.10 5.93 -19.59
N GLU A 3 6.78 6.99 -18.85
CA GLU A 3 7.03 7.07 -17.41
C GLU A 3 6.06 6.15 -16.64
N PRO A 4 6.51 5.39 -15.63
CA PRO A 4 5.60 4.57 -14.80
C PRO A 4 4.43 5.39 -14.27
N VAL A 5 3.21 4.86 -14.40
CA VAL A 5 2.00 5.57 -13.95
C VAL A 5 1.32 4.79 -12.83
N LEU A 6 1.17 5.43 -11.67
CA LEU A 6 0.36 4.92 -10.57
C LEU A 6 -1.12 5.21 -10.86
N VAL A 7 -1.89 4.16 -11.17
CA VAL A 7 -3.31 4.26 -11.55
C VAL A 7 -4.27 3.98 -10.41
N GLY A 8 -3.78 3.41 -9.30
CA GLY A 8 -4.57 3.17 -8.10
C GLY A 8 -3.70 3.12 -6.85
N PHE A 9 -4.18 3.73 -5.77
CA PHE A 9 -3.47 3.73 -4.50
C PHE A 9 -4.45 3.95 -3.34
N LEU A 10 -4.83 2.86 -2.65
CA LEU A 10 -5.96 2.85 -1.71
C LEU A 10 -5.61 2.03 -0.46
N PHE A 11 -5.92 2.57 0.72
CA PHE A 11 -6.06 1.75 1.91
C PHE A 11 -7.45 1.13 1.99
N ALA A 12 -7.54 -0.07 2.56
CA ALA A 12 -8.79 -0.77 2.75
C ALA A 12 -8.76 -1.70 3.98
N ASP A 13 -9.90 -1.86 4.64
CA ASP A 13 -10.06 -2.84 5.73
C ASP A 13 -9.85 -4.27 5.23
N ARG A 14 -10.33 -4.57 4.01
CA ARG A 14 -10.21 -5.90 3.39
C ARG A 14 -10.02 -5.78 1.87
N ILE A 15 -9.19 -6.67 1.34
CA ILE A 15 -9.09 -6.92 -0.11
C ILE A 15 -9.32 -8.40 -0.35
N VAL A 16 -10.28 -8.73 -1.20
CA VAL A 16 -10.62 -10.11 -1.56
C VAL A 16 -10.45 -10.28 -3.07
N GLU A 17 -9.85 -11.38 -3.49
CA GLU A 17 -9.83 -11.76 -4.89
C GLU A 17 -10.98 -12.73 -5.19
N GLU A 18 -11.84 -12.35 -6.12
CA GLU A 18 -12.91 -13.21 -6.60
C GLU A 18 -12.39 -14.28 -7.55
N LYS A 19 -13.20 -15.30 -7.84
CA LYS A 19 -12.88 -16.38 -8.79
C LYS A 19 -12.57 -15.88 -10.21
N THR A 20 -12.96 -14.64 -10.53
CA THR A 20 -12.66 -13.98 -11.82
C THR A 20 -11.34 -13.19 -11.79
N ASN A 21 -10.51 -13.35 -10.77
CA ASN A 21 -9.29 -12.57 -10.50
C ASN A 21 -9.54 -11.06 -10.27
N LYS A 22 -10.79 -10.65 -10.08
CA LYS A 22 -11.14 -9.27 -9.76
C LYS A 22 -10.92 -9.02 -8.28
N LYS A 23 -10.40 -7.86 -7.93
CA LYS A 23 -10.23 -7.44 -6.54
C LYS A 23 -11.48 -6.70 -6.05
N VAL A 24 -12.03 -7.16 -4.95
CA VAL A 24 -13.07 -6.47 -4.18
C VAL A 24 -12.38 -5.75 -3.03
N ILE A 25 -12.46 -4.42 -3.04
CA ILE A 25 -11.87 -3.55 -2.04
C ILE A 25 -12.97 -3.07 -1.11
N VAL A 26 -12.89 -3.40 0.18
CA VAL A 26 -13.94 -3.14 1.16
C VAL A 26 -13.41 -2.19 2.23
N GLY A 27 -14.17 -1.12 2.50
CA GLY A 27 -13.87 -0.15 3.55
C GLY A 27 -12.63 0.68 3.20
N THR A 28 -12.70 1.49 2.15
CA THR A 28 -11.59 2.40 1.81
C THR A 28 -11.52 3.56 2.78
N PHE A 29 -10.30 3.96 3.15
CA PHE A 29 -10.09 5.03 4.12
C PHE A 29 -8.79 5.78 3.85
N ASN A 30 -8.64 6.93 4.50
CA ASN A 30 -7.41 7.74 4.53
C ASN A 30 -7.10 8.28 5.95
N VAL A 31 -7.87 7.88 6.96
CA VAL A 31 -7.73 8.32 8.36
C VAL A 31 -7.88 7.10 9.26
N LEU A 32 -7.03 7.05 10.28
CA LEU A 32 -7.08 6.05 11.35
C LEU A 32 -7.37 6.75 12.68
N GLY A 33 -8.47 6.39 13.33
CA GLY A 33 -8.91 7.00 14.58
C GLY A 33 -8.47 6.18 15.80
N SER A 34 -7.86 6.84 16.79
CA SER A 34 -7.60 6.25 18.11
C SER A 34 -7.77 7.28 19.22
N GLU A 35 -8.31 6.85 20.35
CA GLU A 35 -8.45 7.67 21.58
C GLU A 35 -7.21 7.62 22.48
N LYS A 36 -6.34 6.62 22.29
CA LYS A 36 -5.16 6.38 23.14
C LYS A 36 -3.95 6.01 22.31
N PHE A 37 -2.77 6.37 22.80
CA PHE A 37 -1.47 6.05 22.19
C PHE A 37 -0.50 5.54 23.27
N PRO A 38 0.43 4.62 22.93
CA PRO A 38 0.63 4.00 21.62
C PRO A 38 -0.53 3.07 21.26
N VAL A 39 -0.83 2.96 19.97
CA VAL A 39 -1.86 2.06 19.45
C VAL A 39 -1.27 1.17 18.37
N ALA A 40 -1.65 -0.10 18.40
CA ALA A 40 -1.48 -1.03 17.30
C ALA A 40 -2.88 -1.30 16.75
N PHE A 41 -3.09 -1.00 15.48
CA PHE A 41 -4.38 -1.25 14.85
C PHE A 41 -4.48 -2.70 14.36
N PRO A 42 -5.71 -3.21 14.17
CA PRO A 42 -5.93 -4.44 13.43
C PRO A 42 -5.30 -4.38 12.03
N GLN A 43 -5.10 -5.55 11.43
CA GLN A 43 -4.61 -5.63 10.06
C GLN A 43 -5.56 -4.87 9.10
N TRP A 44 -4.96 -4.07 8.23
CA TRP A 44 -5.58 -3.51 7.04
C TRP A 44 -4.70 -3.75 5.83
N PHE A 45 -5.11 -3.25 4.66
CA PHE A 45 -4.44 -3.51 3.40
C PHE A 45 -4.17 -2.23 2.62
N LEU A 46 -3.12 -2.29 1.80
CA LEU A 46 -2.84 -1.34 0.74
C LEU A 46 -3.02 -2.04 -0.60
N TYR A 47 -3.78 -1.40 -1.49
CA TYR A 47 -3.85 -1.70 -2.91
C TYR A 47 -3.08 -0.62 -3.67
N ALA A 48 -2.09 -1.03 -4.47
CA ALA A 48 -1.43 -0.17 -5.44
C ALA A 48 -1.57 -0.80 -6.84
N ALA A 49 -1.73 0.03 -7.86
CA ALA A 49 -1.80 -0.42 -9.25
C ALA A 49 -0.93 0.48 -10.12
N VAL A 50 -0.02 -0.12 -10.87
CA VAL A 50 0.95 0.59 -11.71
C VAL A 50 0.86 0.06 -13.14
N THR A 51 1.00 0.93 -14.11
CA THR A 51 1.12 0.57 -15.52
C THR A 51 2.30 1.27 -16.16
N ASN A 52 2.48 1.08 -17.46
CA ASN A 52 3.56 1.70 -18.22
C ASN A 52 4.95 1.19 -17.82
N LEU A 53 5.04 -0.12 -17.58
CA LEU A 53 6.24 -0.83 -17.15
C LEU A 53 6.55 -1.96 -18.14
N ILE A 54 7.84 -2.24 -18.35
CA ILE A 54 8.29 -3.43 -19.10
C ILE A 54 9.58 -3.98 -18.48
N GLY A 55 9.73 -5.30 -18.46
CA GLY A 55 10.89 -5.97 -17.87
C GLY A 55 10.80 -6.17 -16.36
N ASN A 56 11.94 -6.33 -15.69
CA ASN A 56 12.02 -6.60 -14.26
C ASN A 56 12.04 -5.29 -13.45
N HIS A 57 11.18 -5.21 -12.45
CA HIS A 57 11.07 -4.06 -11.54
C HIS A 57 11.13 -4.51 -10.09
N SER A 58 11.76 -3.69 -9.25
CA SER A 58 11.66 -3.76 -7.80
C SER A 58 10.87 -2.57 -7.28
N PHE A 59 10.18 -2.75 -6.15
CA PHE A 59 9.41 -1.69 -5.50
C PHE A 59 9.62 -1.73 -3.99
N SER A 60 9.35 -0.59 -3.33
CA SER A 60 9.30 -0.47 -1.87
C SER A 60 8.11 0.37 -1.46
N ILE A 61 7.37 -0.11 -0.47
CA ILE A 61 6.29 0.62 0.20
C ILE A 61 6.74 0.92 1.62
N ILE A 62 6.79 2.20 1.99
CA ILE A 62 7.21 2.63 3.32
C ILE A 62 6.14 3.51 3.94
N LEU A 63 5.61 3.11 5.10
CA LEU A 63 4.80 3.95 5.96
C LEU A 63 5.69 4.65 6.98
N TYR A 64 5.59 5.97 7.05
CA TYR A 64 6.51 6.82 7.80
C TYR A 64 5.78 7.81 8.71
N ASP A 65 6.21 7.92 9.97
CA ASP A 65 5.83 8.99 10.90
C ASP A 65 6.57 10.26 10.52
N ILE A 66 5.87 11.25 9.97
CA ILE A 66 6.48 12.51 9.50
C ILE A 66 7.05 13.30 10.66
N ASP A 67 6.33 13.33 11.78
CA ASP A 67 6.66 14.18 12.92
C ASP A 67 7.83 13.58 13.72
N ARG A 68 7.86 12.25 13.89
CA ARG A 68 8.87 11.52 14.68
C ARG A 68 9.99 10.92 13.85
N LYS A 69 9.92 11.09 12.53
CA LYS A 69 10.93 10.68 11.55
C LYS A 69 11.31 9.19 11.60
N GLY A 70 10.32 8.30 11.65
CA GLY A 70 10.55 6.85 11.75
C GLY A 70 9.67 6.02 10.82
N ALA A 71 10.27 5.00 10.18
CA ALA A 71 9.51 3.99 9.44
C ALA A 71 8.71 3.11 10.42
N ILE A 72 7.43 2.92 10.11
CA ILE A 72 6.50 2.11 10.90
C ILE A 72 6.31 0.75 10.24
N PHE A 73 6.35 0.72 8.91
CA PHE A 73 6.17 -0.46 8.10
C PHE A 73 6.95 -0.30 6.80
N GLU A 74 7.57 -1.39 6.36
CA GLU A 74 8.25 -1.48 5.08
C GLU A 74 7.87 -2.81 4.40
N PHE A 75 7.55 -2.74 3.12
CA PHE A 75 7.29 -3.90 2.27
C PHE A 75 7.99 -3.72 0.94
N THR A 76 8.91 -4.63 0.63
CA THR A 76 9.66 -4.65 -0.62
C THR A 76 9.30 -5.87 -1.44
N GLY A 77 9.43 -5.75 -2.76
CA GLY A 77 9.17 -6.86 -3.67
C GLY A 77 9.69 -6.57 -5.07
N GLY A 78 9.42 -7.50 -5.98
CA GLY A 78 9.72 -7.35 -7.39
C GLY A 78 8.78 -8.16 -8.25
N PHE A 79 8.65 -7.75 -9.51
CA PHE A 79 7.80 -8.39 -10.50
C PHE A 79 8.38 -8.21 -11.91
N GLU A 80 8.02 -9.13 -12.81
CA GLU A 80 8.36 -9.08 -14.24
C GLU A 80 7.12 -8.65 -15.03
N VAL A 81 7.26 -7.64 -15.88
CA VAL A 81 6.20 -7.16 -16.78
C VAL A 81 6.53 -7.54 -18.21
N LYS A 82 5.72 -8.44 -18.78
CA LYS A 82 5.91 -8.94 -20.15
C LYS A 82 5.14 -8.14 -21.20
N ASP A 83 4.10 -7.42 -20.76
CA ASP A 83 3.24 -6.61 -21.60
C ASP A 83 3.22 -5.18 -21.07
N LYS A 84 3.61 -4.23 -21.93
CA LYS A 84 3.73 -2.81 -21.57
C LYS A 84 2.38 -2.16 -21.19
N ASP A 85 1.29 -2.71 -21.72
CA ASP A 85 -0.07 -2.18 -21.51
C ASP A 85 -0.74 -2.85 -20.29
N ALA A 86 -0.05 -3.79 -19.63
CA ALA A 86 -0.55 -4.44 -18.43
C ALA A 86 -0.61 -3.47 -17.25
N VAL A 87 -1.60 -3.68 -16.40
CA VAL A 87 -1.69 -3.07 -15.06
C VAL A 87 -1.22 -4.13 -14.06
N ILE A 88 -0.20 -3.79 -13.30
CA ILE A 88 0.33 -4.61 -12.21
C ILE A 88 -0.32 -4.16 -10.91
N GLU A 89 -1.04 -5.06 -10.27
CA GLU A 89 -1.67 -4.84 -8.98
C GLU A 89 -0.79 -5.40 -7.85
N ILE A 90 -0.47 -4.57 -6.88
CA ILE A 90 0.29 -4.90 -5.68
C ILE A 90 -0.67 -4.79 -4.49
N VAL A 91 -0.82 -5.89 -3.76
CA VAL A 91 -1.64 -5.94 -2.55
C VAL A 91 -0.75 -6.37 -1.40
N THR A 92 -0.73 -5.57 -0.33
CA THR A 92 0.01 -5.92 0.88
C THR A 92 -0.83 -5.68 2.13
N GLY A 93 -0.73 -6.60 3.08
CA GLY A 93 -1.33 -6.46 4.40
C GLY A 93 -0.37 -5.74 5.33
N ILE A 94 -0.85 -4.67 5.95
CA ILE A 94 -0.11 -3.94 6.98
C ILE A 94 -0.54 -4.52 8.32
N THR A 95 0.39 -5.21 8.98
CA THR A 95 0.17 -5.85 10.28
C THR A 95 1.09 -5.22 11.32
N ASN A 96 0.64 -5.19 12.58
CA ASN A 96 1.44 -4.70 13.72
C ASN A 96 2.01 -3.28 13.55
N ALA A 97 1.39 -2.43 12.73
CA ALA A 97 1.78 -1.04 12.60
C ALA A 97 1.51 -0.29 13.92
N GLN A 98 2.58 0.10 14.61
CA GLN A 98 2.50 0.76 15.92
C GLN A 98 2.65 2.27 15.78
N PHE A 99 1.61 2.99 16.17
CA PHE A 99 1.55 4.44 16.12
C PHE A 99 1.82 4.98 17.52
N LYS A 100 2.91 5.75 17.68
CA LYS A 100 3.36 6.26 18.98
C LYS A 100 2.58 7.48 19.47
N GLY A 101 1.84 8.14 18.58
CA GLY A 101 1.03 9.30 18.93
C GLY A 101 0.15 9.72 17.75
N PRO A 102 -0.69 10.76 17.93
CA PRO A 102 -1.37 11.38 16.81
C PRO A 102 -0.33 12.09 15.91
N GLY A 103 -0.69 12.31 14.64
CA GLY A 103 0.16 13.01 13.70
C GLY A 103 -0.18 12.72 12.24
N LYS A 104 0.65 13.25 11.34
CA LYS A 104 0.59 12.93 9.92
C LYS A 104 1.55 11.80 9.59
N TYR A 105 1.07 10.88 8.76
CA TYR A 105 1.82 9.73 8.31
C TYR A 105 1.83 9.75 6.79
N ASN A 106 3.01 9.57 6.21
CA ASN A 106 3.16 9.45 4.76
C ASN A 106 3.36 8.00 4.40
N ILE A 107 2.82 7.62 3.26
CA ILE A 107 3.19 6.39 2.61
C ILE A 107 3.86 6.72 1.29
N VAL A 108 4.99 6.07 1.07
CA VAL A 108 5.83 6.24 -0.13
C VAL A 108 5.79 4.93 -0.90
N PHE A 109 5.62 5.02 -2.21
CA PHE A 109 5.64 3.94 -3.18
C PHE A 109 6.67 4.29 -4.27
#